data_AF-A0A9P7C6G9-F1
#
_entry.id   AF-A0A9P7C6G9-F1
#
_cell.length_a   1.000
_cell.length_b   1.000
_cell.length_c   1.000
_cell.angle_alpha   90.00
_cell.angle_beta   90.00
_cell.angle_gamma   90.00
#
_symmetry.space_group_name_H-M   'P 1'
#
loop_
_entity.id
_entity.type
_entity.pdbx_description
1 polymer ?
#
loop_
_entity_poly.entity_id
_entity_poly.type
_entity_poly.pdbx_seq_one_letter_code
_entity_poly.pdbx_strand_id
1 'polypeptide(L)'
;MAAQTRQRTEQAMLTTYGSEDDLRRVFAERQEVLDNNLKTAEYNVTSLRESLVALLAAAGDRELAGGKVAGKQAEAIRQRHVQLQAQQRLQAGFVQQQQALKAEIDSSLQRYRELKGLAPAAAPAG
;
A
#
# COMPACT_ATOMS: atom_id res chain seq x y z
N MET A 1 -28.37 14.24 1.10
CA MET A 1 -27.60 13.81 -0.09
C MET A 1 -26.82 12.51 0.14
N ALA A 2 -26.14 12.30 1.28
CA ALA A 2 -25.37 11.06 1.55
C ALA A 2 -26.18 9.74 1.52
N ALA A 3 -27.44 9.75 1.99
CA ALA A 3 -28.30 8.55 1.98
C ALA A 3 -28.69 8.09 0.55
N GLN A 4 -28.89 9.05 -0.36
CA GLN A 4 -29.22 8.77 -1.76
C GLN A 4 -28.03 8.18 -2.52
N THR A 5 -26.82 8.64 -2.21
CA THR A 5 -25.59 8.06 -2.76
C THR A 5 -25.41 6.62 -2.31
N ARG A 6 -25.63 6.33 -1.01
CA ARG A 6 -25.55 4.96 -0.46
C ARG A 6 -26.51 3.99 -1.13
N GLN A 7 -27.78 4.35 -1.27
CA GLN A 7 -28.76 3.50 -1.96
C GLN A 7 -28.35 3.20 -3.41
N ARG A 8 -27.83 4.20 -4.15
CA ARG A 8 -27.37 3.98 -5.53
C ARG A 8 -26.16 3.05 -5.60
N THR A 9 -25.19 3.20 -4.69
CA THR A 9 -24.04 2.28 -4.62
C THR A 9 -24.47 0.85 -4.27
N GLU A 10 -25.43 0.69 -3.37
CA GLU A 10 -25.95 -0.63 -2.98
C GLU A 10 -26.73 -1.31 -4.11
N GLN A 11 -27.59 -0.55 -4.79
CA GLN A 11 -28.32 -1.04 -5.97
C GLN A 11 -27.35 -1.42 -7.10
N ALA A 12 -26.31 -0.61 -7.33
CA ALA A 12 -25.27 -0.94 -8.30
C ALA A 12 -24.53 -2.22 -7.89
N MET A 13 -24.17 -2.39 -6.62
CA MET A 13 -23.47 -3.58 -6.13
C MET A 13 -24.29 -4.86 -6.39
N LEU A 14 -25.60 -4.82 -6.14
CA LEU A 14 -26.49 -5.95 -6.41
C LEU A 14 -26.69 -6.25 -7.90
N THR A 15 -26.57 -5.24 -8.75
CA THR A 15 -26.77 -5.36 -10.20
C THR A 15 -25.47 -5.77 -10.92
N THR A 16 -24.32 -5.31 -10.42
CA THR A 16 -22.99 -5.57 -10.99
C THR A 16 -22.42 -6.92 -10.54
N TYR A 17 -22.71 -7.37 -9.31
CA TYR A 17 -22.18 -8.63 -8.77
C TYR A 17 -23.28 -9.65 -8.55
N GLY A 18 -23.31 -10.68 -9.42
CA GLY A 18 -24.29 -11.76 -9.39
C GLY A 18 -24.20 -12.62 -8.12
N SER A 19 -22.98 -12.77 -7.58
CA SER A 19 -22.68 -13.54 -6.37
C SER A 19 -21.68 -12.83 -5.45
N GLU A 20 -21.56 -13.31 -4.21
CA GLU A 20 -20.49 -12.88 -3.30
C GLU A 20 -19.10 -13.27 -3.85
N ASP A 21 -19.01 -14.38 -4.59
CA ASP A 21 -17.76 -14.84 -5.19
C ASP A 21 -17.28 -13.91 -6.31
N ASP A 22 -18.20 -13.36 -7.12
CA ASP A 22 -17.86 -12.34 -8.13
C ASP A 22 -17.28 -11.08 -7.48
N LEU A 23 -17.88 -10.66 -6.37
CA LEU A 23 -17.41 -9.51 -5.60
C LEU A 23 -16.02 -9.78 -5.00
N ARG A 24 -15.82 -10.96 -4.40
CA ARG A 24 -14.50 -11.40 -3.88
C ARG A 24 -13.44 -11.45 -4.97
N ARG A 25 -13.79 -11.88 -6.18
CA ARG A 25 -12.85 -11.98 -7.31
C ARG A 25 -12.32 -10.62 -7.74
N VAL A 26 -13.18 -9.59 -7.82
CA VAL A 26 -12.75 -8.23 -8.14
C VAL A 26 -11.81 -7.67 -7.07
N PHE A 27 -12.11 -7.95 -5.79
CA PHE A 27 -11.21 -7.55 -4.71
C PHE A 27 -9.88 -8.29 -4.75
N ALA A 28 -9.88 -9.58 -5.08
CA ALA A 28 -8.65 -10.36 -5.23
C ALA A 28 -7.73 -9.78 -6.32
N GLU A 29 -8.29 -9.37 -7.47
CA GLU A 29 -7.52 -8.71 -8.53
C GLU A 29 -6.90 -7.39 -8.05
N ARG A 30 -7.66 -6.55 -7.35
CA ARG A 30 -7.13 -5.30 -6.77
C ARG A 30 -6.05 -5.57 -5.74
N GLN A 31 -6.23 -6.60 -4.90
CA GLN A 31 -5.26 -6.99 -3.89
C GLN A 31 -3.95 -7.47 -4.54
N GLU A 32 -4.04 -8.30 -5.59
CA GLU A 32 -2.87 -8.78 -6.33
C GLU A 32 -2.05 -7.63 -6.94
N VAL A 33 -2.73 -6.65 -7.54
CA VAL A 33 -2.06 -5.44 -8.07
C VAL A 33 -1.34 -4.69 -6.95
N LEU A 34 -1.99 -4.52 -5.80
CA LEU A 34 -1.40 -3.83 -4.66
C LEU A 34 -0.19 -4.57 -4.07
N ASP A 35 -0.29 -5.89 -3.95
CA ASP A 35 0.77 -6.76 -3.43
C ASP A 35 1.99 -6.74 -4.35
N ASN A 36 1.79 -6.74 -5.67
CA ASN A 36 2.87 -6.58 -6.65
C ASN A 36 3.56 -5.22 -6.54
N ASN A 37 2.80 -4.14 -6.34
CA ASN A 37 3.35 -2.80 -6.14
C ASN A 37 4.14 -2.71 -4.83
N LEU A 38 3.64 -3.32 -3.76
CA LEU A 38 4.31 -3.35 -2.46
C LEU A 38 5.64 -4.10 -2.56
N LYS A 39 5.62 -5.29 -3.17
CA LYS A 39 6.83 -6.09 -3.40
C LYS A 39 7.87 -5.34 -4.23
N THR A 40 7.44 -4.63 -5.26
CA THR A 40 8.32 -3.78 -6.08
C THR A 40 8.92 -2.64 -5.25
N ALA A 41 8.12 -1.97 -4.42
CA ALA A 41 8.61 -0.92 -3.52
C ALA A 41 9.61 -1.46 -2.50
N GLU A 42 9.37 -2.64 -1.93
CA GLU A 42 10.29 -3.32 -1.01
C GLU A 42 11.65 -3.62 -1.64
N TYR A 43 11.67 -4.14 -2.87
CA TYR A 43 12.90 -4.37 -3.60
C TYR A 43 13.66 -3.06 -3.85
N ASN A 44 12.97 -2.00 -4.26
CA ASN A 44 13.59 -0.70 -4.50
C ASN A 44 14.19 -0.09 -3.22
N VAL A 45 13.47 -0.16 -2.10
CA VAL A 45 13.95 0.30 -0.79
C VAL A 45 15.18 -0.49 -0.37
N THR A 46 15.16 -1.81 -0.52
CA THR A 46 16.29 -2.70 -0.17
C THR A 46 17.51 -2.36 -1.01
N SER A 47 17.37 -2.29 -2.33
CA SER A 47 18.45 -1.96 -3.27
C SER A 47 19.06 -0.58 -3.00
N LEU A 48 18.23 0.44 -2.74
CA LEU A 48 18.71 1.79 -2.39
C LEU A 48 19.45 1.81 -1.06
N ARG A 49 18.97 1.03 -0.07
CA ARG A 49 19.62 0.91 1.23
C ARG A 49 21.00 0.27 1.09
N GLU A 50 21.11 -0.83 0.35
CA GLU A 50 22.39 -1.48 0.07
C GLU A 50 23.38 -0.55 -0.63
N SER A 51 22.91 0.17 -1.65
CA SER A 51 23.73 1.17 -2.36
C SER A 51 24.20 2.29 -1.44
N LEU A 52 23.32 2.80 -0.56
CA LEU A 52 23.67 3.85 0.41
C LEU A 52 24.69 3.36 1.43
N VAL A 53 24.52 2.13 1.94
CA VAL A 53 25.48 1.50 2.88
C VAL A 53 26.86 1.38 2.24
N ALA A 54 26.94 0.93 0.99
CA ALA A 54 28.23 0.83 0.28
C ALA A 54 28.91 2.20 0.11
N LEU A 55 28.15 3.26 -0.23
CA LEU A 55 28.70 4.61 -0.35
C LEU A 55 29.21 5.17 0.98
N LEU A 56 28.48 4.91 2.07
CA LEU A 56 28.86 5.31 3.42
C LEU A 56 30.10 4.56 3.90
N ALA A 57 30.18 3.25 3.66
CA ALA A 57 31.35 2.44 4.00
C ALA A 57 32.60 2.97 3.29
N ALA A 58 32.54 3.18 1.98
CA ALA A 58 33.66 3.73 1.21
C ALA A 58 34.06 5.16 1.67
N ALA A 59 33.12 5.94 2.21
CA ALA A 59 33.43 7.26 2.76
C ALA A 59 34.15 7.14 4.12
N GLY A 60 33.66 6.23 4.97
CA GLY A 60 34.27 5.91 6.25
C GLY A 60 35.68 5.35 6.09
N ASP A 61 35.90 4.41 5.17
CA ASP A 61 37.24 3.85 4.91
C ASP A 61 38.25 4.94 4.51
N ARG A 62 37.81 5.90 3.69
CA ARG A 62 38.64 7.03 3.28
C ARG A 62 38.99 7.94 4.45
N GLU A 63 38.02 8.21 5.32
CA GLU A 63 38.20 9.03 6.52
C GLU A 63 39.11 8.36 7.53
N LEU A 64 38.94 7.05 7.77
CA LEU A 64 39.80 6.23 8.61
C LEU A 64 41.24 6.15 8.09
N ALA A 65 41.43 6.20 6.76
CA ALA A 65 42.75 6.32 6.14
C ALA A 65 43.37 7.74 6.25
N GLY A 66 42.72 8.66 7.00
CA GLY A 66 43.17 10.05 7.19
C GLY A 66 42.82 10.99 6.03
N GLY A 67 42.07 10.52 5.04
CA GLY A 67 41.65 11.31 3.87
C GLY A 67 40.29 11.96 4.07
N LYS A 68 40.13 13.21 3.63
CA LYS A 68 38.81 13.87 3.64
C LYS A 68 37.84 13.17 2.68
N VAL A 69 36.58 13.02 3.10
CA VAL A 69 35.47 12.61 2.23
C VAL A 69 35.32 13.61 1.08
N ALA A 70 35.39 13.11 -0.16
CA ALA A 70 35.30 13.96 -1.34
C ALA A 70 33.90 14.59 -1.47
N GLY A 71 33.82 15.85 -1.91
CA GLY A 71 32.54 16.56 -2.07
C GLY A 71 31.53 15.81 -2.95
N LYS A 72 32.01 15.22 -4.06
CA LYS A 72 31.19 14.38 -4.96
C LYS A 72 30.62 13.14 -4.26
N GLN A 73 31.40 12.50 -3.38
CA GLN A 73 30.97 11.32 -2.63
C GLN A 73 29.91 11.71 -1.59
N ALA A 74 30.12 12.80 -0.87
CA ALA A 74 29.15 13.33 0.07
C ALA A 74 27.84 13.72 -0.62
N GLU A 75 27.91 14.27 -1.84
CA GLU A 75 26.73 14.58 -2.64
C GLU A 75 25.98 13.32 -3.09
N ALA A 76 26.69 12.30 -3.59
CA ALA A 76 26.09 11.03 -3.97
C ALA A 76 25.36 10.35 -2.79
N ILE A 77 25.96 10.38 -1.60
CA ILE A 77 25.33 9.88 -0.35
C ILE A 77 24.02 10.63 -0.07
N ARG A 78 24.04 11.98 -0.12
CA ARG A 78 22.83 12.79 0.11
C ARG A 78 21.74 12.49 -0.90
N GLN A 79 22.09 12.39 -2.19
CA GLN A 79 21.13 12.07 -3.25
C GLN A 79 20.50 10.69 -3.03
N ARG A 80 21.31 9.67 -2.72
CA ARG A 80 20.80 8.33 -2.40
C ARG A 80 19.92 8.32 -1.16
N HIS A 81 20.28 9.07 -0.12
CA HIS A 81 19.45 9.19 1.07
C HIS A 81 18.07 9.80 0.78
N VAL A 82 18.01 10.88 0.00
CA VAL A 82 16.75 11.50 -0.42
C VAL A 82 15.89 10.53 -1.24
N GLN A 83 16.51 9.79 -2.16
CA GLN A 83 15.82 8.76 -2.94
C GLN A 83 15.25 7.65 -2.06
N LEU A 84 16.04 7.16 -1.09
CA LEU A 84 15.59 6.15 -0.14
C LEU A 84 14.39 6.63 0.67
N GLN A 85 14.43 7.86 1.19
CA GLN A 85 13.31 8.45 1.92
C GLN A 85 12.04 8.55 1.07
N ALA A 86 12.18 8.92 -0.22
CA ALA A 86 11.04 8.98 -1.13
C ALA A 86 10.43 7.59 -1.36
N GLN A 87 11.26 6.57 -1.60
CA GLN A 87 10.79 5.19 -1.79
C GLN A 87 10.15 4.61 -0.52
N GLN A 88 10.67 4.92 0.66
CA GLN A 88 10.06 4.51 1.94
C GLN A 88 8.68 5.12 2.14
N ARG A 89 8.48 6.41 1.77
CA ARG A 89 7.16 7.04 1.83
C ARG A 89 6.18 6.39 0.85
N LEU A 90 6.64 6.05 -0.35
CA LEU A 90 5.82 5.35 -1.33
C LEU A 90 5.40 3.96 -0.81
N GLN A 91 6.35 3.18 -0.29
CA GLN A 91 6.09 1.88 0.33
C GLN A 91 5.07 2.01 1.47
N ALA A 92 5.25 2.97 2.38
CA ALA A 92 4.30 3.22 3.46
C ALA A 92 2.90 3.55 2.92
N GLY A 93 2.80 4.31 1.81
CA GLY A 93 1.55 4.56 1.11
C GLY A 93 0.86 3.29 0.63
N PHE A 94 1.61 2.34 0.02
CA PHE A 94 1.05 1.05 -0.39
C PHE A 94 0.59 0.19 0.79
N VAL A 95 1.34 0.18 1.89
CA VAL A 95 0.93 -0.53 3.12
C VAL A 95 -0.40 0.03 3.65
N GLN A 96 -0.54 1.36 3.68
CA GLN A 96 -1.80 2.00 4.10
C GLN A 96 -2.95 1.67 3.15
N GLN A 97 -2.72 1.66 1.83
CA GLN A 97 -3.72 1.26 0.85
C GLN A 97 -4.13 -0.21 1.02
N GLN A 98 -3.20 -1.10 1.35
CA GLN A 98 -3.49 -2.52 1.59
C GLN A 98 -4.40 -2.70 2.81
N GLN A 99 -4.11 -1.97 3.89
CA GLN A 99 -4.93 -1.98 5.09
C GLN A 99 -6.33 -1.41 4.82
N ALA A 100 -6.42 -0.31 4.08
CA ALA A 100 -7.69 0.29 3.68
C ALA A 100 -8.51 -0.65 2.80
N LEU A 101 -7.88 -1.30 1.80
CA LEU A 101 -8.53 -2.27 0.93
C LEU A 101 -9.07 -3.46 1.73
N LYS A 102 -8.32 -3.97 2.71
CA LYS A 102 -8.80 -5.05 3.58
C LYS A 102 -10.06 -4.66 4.34
N ALA A 103 -10.09 -3.46 4.93
CA ALA A 103 -11.28 -2.95 5.61
C ALA A 103 -12.45 -2.72 4.65
N GLU A 104 -12.18 -2.25 3.43
CA GLU A 104 -13.19 -2.09 2.37
C GLU A 104 -13.81 -3.43 1.96
N ILE A 105 -12.99 -4.48 1.80
CA ILE A 105 -13.44 -5.84 1.48
C ILE A 105 -14.40 -6.35 2.55
N ASP A 106 -13.99 -6.29 3.83
CA ASP A 106 -14.80 -6.78 4.94
C ASP A 106 -16.14 -6.06 5.02
N SER A 107 -16.12 -4.72 4.91
CA SER A 107 -17.34 -3.91 4.92
C SER A 107 -18.25 -4.19 3.72
N SER A 108 -17.68 -4.39 2.52
CA SER A 108 -18.45 -4.60 1.29
C SER A 108 -19.10 -5.99 1.28
N LEU A 109 -18.38 -7.02 1.73
CA LEU A 109 -18.92 -8.38 1.85
C LEU A 109 -20.03 -8.44 2.91
N GLN A 110 -19.84 -7.80 4.06
CA GLN A 110 -20.90 -7.72 5.07
C GLN A 110 -22.15 -7.05 4.48
N ARG A 111 -21.99 -5.90 3.82
CA ARG A 111 -23.11 -5.18 3.20
C ARG A 111 -23.81 -6.01 2.13
N TYR A 112 -23.06 -6.75 1.33
CA TYR A 112 -23.62 -7.66 0.33
C TYR A 112 -24.51 -8.74 0.97
N ARG A 113 -24.04 -9.36 2.06
CA ARG A 113 -24.81 -10.39 2.78
C ARG A 113 -26.07 -9.83 3.43
N GLU A 114 -25.99 -8.63 4.01
CA GLU A 114 -27.16 -7.92 4.54
C GLU A 114 -28.22 -7.66 3.45
N LEU A 115 -27.79 -7.15 2.29
CA LEU A 115 -28.68 -6.85 1.17
C LEU A 115 -29.33 -8.09 0.55
N LYS A 116 -28.65 -9.24 0.58
CA LYS A 116 -29.18 -10.53 0.12
C LYS A 116 -30.01 -11.26 1.18
N GLY A 117 -30.14 -10.72 2.39
CA GLY A 117 -30.83 -11.38 3.52
C GLY A 117 -30.10 -12.63 4.03
N LEU A 118 -28.81 -12.78 3.70
CA LEU A 118 -27.96 -13.92 4.09
C LEU A 118 -27.32 -13.72 5.47
N ALA A 119 -27.30 -12.48 5.98
CA ALA A 119 -26.89 -12.15 7.34
C ALA A 119 -28.12 -11.64 8.11
N PRO A 120 -28.26 -11.96 9.41
CA PRO A 120 -29.25 -11.28 10.24
C PRO A 120 -28.94 -9.78 10.16
N ALA A 121 -29.90 -8.98 9.73
CA ALA A 121 -29.79 -7.53 9.79
C ALA A 121 -29.35 -7.18 11.21
N ALA A 122 -28.17 -6.55 11.36
CA ALA A 122 -27.73 -6.10 12.67
C ALA A 122 -28.86 -5.26 13.24
N ALA A 123 -29.55 -5.80 14.24
CA ALA A 123 -30.70 -5.16 14.84
C ALA A 123 -30.24 -3.77 15.30
N PRO A 124 -30.95 -2.69 14.95
CA PRO A 124 -30.62 -1.40 15.50
C PRO A 124 -30.68 -1.53 17.02
N ALA A 125 -29.59 -1.18 17.71
CA ALA A 125 -29.64 -1.06 19.16
C ALA A 125 -30.65 0.06 19.48
N GLY A 126 -31.82 -0.32 19.97
CA GLY A 126 -32.94 0.57 20.30
C GLY A 126 -34.24 -0.20 20.47
#